data_AF-A0AAV4NJS5-F1
#
_entry.id   AF-A0AAV4NJS5-F1
#
_cell.length_a   1.000
_cell.length_b   1.000
_cell.length_c   1.000
_cell.angle_alpha   90.00
_cell.angle_beta   90.00
_cell.angle_gamma   90.00
#
_symmetry.space_group_name_H-M   'P 1'
#
loop_
_entity.id
_entity.type
_entity.pdbx_description
1 polymer ?
#
loop_
_entity_poly.entity_id
_entity_poly.type
_entity_poly.pdbx_seq_one_letter_code
_entity_poly.pdbx_strand_id
1 'polypeptide(L)'
;MNSRMEENPQPSYCPVGPESWCKWREVEGTLETFEHPPALDDAAREILKPIYDDLTAYDLLERYLGSNTQNNDESFNSCVWQLAPKHEFAGKKIVDVATYCAVCTFNEGFTAILKVMNIKARAH
;
A
#
# COMPACT_ATOMS: atom_id res chain seq x y z
N MET A 1 20.19 1.87 -8.91
CA MET A 1 19.83 0.57 -8.32
C MET A 1 20.26 -0.61 -9.19
N ASN A 2 20.00 -0.57 -10.51
CA ASN A 2 20.28 -1.68 -11.42
C ASN A 2 21.77 -1.98 -11.65
N SER A 3 22.68 -1.00 -11.52
CA SER A 3 24.12 -1.23 -11.67
C SER A 3 24.70 -2.22 -10.66
N ARG A 4 24.11 -2.31 -9.45
CA ARG A 4 24.48 -3.33 -8.46
C ARG A 4 24.04 -4.74 -8.89
N MET A 5 22.99 -4.85 -9.72
CA MET A 5 22.48 -6.14 -10.19
C MET A 5 23.36 -6.74 -11.29
N GLU A 6 24.16 -5.92 -12.01
CA GLU A 6 25.08 -6.37 -13.06
C GLU A 6 26.44 -6.84 -12.49
N GLU A 7 27.06 -6.05 -11.60
CA GLU A 7 28.39 -6.41 -11.04
C GLU A 7 28.34 -7.43 -9.90
N ASN A 8 27.23 -7.49 -9.15
CA ASN A 8 27.03 -8.44 -8.05
C ASN A 8 25.53 -8.67 -7.85
N PRO A 9 24.87 -9.45 -8.73
CA PRO A 9 23.47 -9.81 -8.54
C PRO A 9 23.29 -10.29 -7.11
N GLN A 10 22.23 -9.81 -6.44
CA GLN A 10 21.87 -10.21 -5.08
C GLN A 10 20.69 -11.19 -5.18
N PRO A 11 20.94 -12.43 -5.65
CA PRO A 11 19.88 -13.36 -6.03
C PRO A 11 19.09 -13.82 -4.79
N SER A 12 19.64 -13.64 -3.58
CA SER A 12 19.02 -14.03 -2.31
C SER A 12 17.68 -13.34 -2.00
N TYR A 13 17.41 -12.16 -2.58
CA TYR A 13 16.16 -11.43 -2.32
C TYR A 13 15.02 -11.77 -3.27
N CYS A 14 15.31 -12.57 -4.31
CA CYS A 14 14.35 -12.87 -5.37
C CYS A 14 13.88 -14.33 -5.27
N PRO A 15 12.58 -14.62 -5.46
CA PRO A 15 12.07 -15.99 -5.58
C PRO A 15 12.80 -16.75 -6.68
N VAL A 16 12.94 -18.06 -6.52
CA VAL A 16 13.60 -18.94 -7.51
C VAL A 16 12.56 -19.45 -8.50
N GLY A 17 12.96 -19.57 -9.78
CA GLY A 17 12.16 -20.20 -10.81
C GLY A 17 11.38 -19.23 -11.70
N PRO A 18 10.57 -19.76 -12.65
CA PRO A 18 9.92 -18.97 -13.69
C PRO A 18 8.82 -18.02 -13.17
N GLU A 19 8.36 -18.22 -11.94
CA GLU A 19 7.40 -17.34 -11.26
C GLU A 19 8.10 -16.20 -10.49
N SER A 20 9.42 -16.06 -10.63
CA SER A 20 10.16 -14.96 -10.01
C SER A 20 9.75 -13.64 -10.64
N TRP A 21 9.49 -12.63 -9.81
CA TRP A 21 9.36 -11.25 -10.27
C TRP A 21 10.71 -10.66 -10.73
N CYS A 22 11.83 -11.34 -10.46
CA CYS A 22 13.15 -10.96 -10.93
C CYS A 22 13.43 -11.61 -12.29
N LYS A 23 13.51 -10.79 -13.33
CA LYS A 23 13.73 -11.25 -14.71
C LYS A 23 15.00 -12.09 -14.91
N TRP A 24 16.04 -11.82 -14.11
CA TRP A 24 17.28 -12.63 -14.12
C TRP A 24 17.04 -14.04 -13.53
N ARG A 25 16.27 -14.15 -12.44
CA ARG A 25 15.89 -15.43 -11.83
C ARG A 25 14.88 -16.21 -12.68
N GLU A 26 14.00 -15.50 -13.38
CA GLU A 26 13.03 -16.08 -14.31
C GLU A 26 13.74 -16.87 -15.43
N VAL A 27 14.88 -16.35 -15.91
CA VAL A 27 15.65 -16.88 -17.04
C VAL A 27 16.98 -17.51 -16.63
N GLU A 28 17.11 -17.95 -15.36
CA GLU A 28 18.35 -18.51 -14.77
C GLU A 28 18.88 -19.74 -15.56
N GLY A 29 18.05 -20.39 -16.39
CA GLY A 29 18.43 -21.47 -17.32
C GLY A 29 18.81 -21.05 -18.75
N THR A 30 18.65 -19.77 -19.11
CA THR A 30 18.93 -19.21 -20.46
C THR A 30 19.68 -17.87 -20.38
N LEU A 31 20.53 -17.72 -19.35
CA LEU A 31 21.26 -16.47 -19.05
C LEU A 31 22.18 -16.00 -20.17
N GLU A 32 22.66 -16.90 -21.04
CA GLU A 32 23.54 -16.58 -22.17
C GLU A 32 22.89 -15.61 -23.18
N THR A 33 21.56 -15.54 -23.19
CA THR A 33 20.79 -14.65 -24.07
C THR A 33 20.15 -13.48 -23.33
N PHE A 34 20.38 -13.37 -22.02
CA PHE A 34 19.72 -12.37 -21.19
C PHE A 34 20.47 -11.05 -21.22
N GLU A 35 19.89 -10.05 -21.88
CA GLU A 35 20.36 -8.68 -21.83
C GLU A 35 19.71 -7.94 -20.65
N HIS A 36 20.55 -7.39 -19.78
CA HIS A 36 20.10 -6.52 -18.70
C HIS A 36 19.63 -5.17 -19.29
N PRO A 37 18.54 -4.58 -18.75
CA PRO A 37 18.21 -3.20 -19.03
C PRO A 37 19.38 -2.29 -18.65
N PRO A 38 19.63 -1.21 -19.39
CA PRO A 38 20.72 -0.30 -19.10
C PRO A 38 20.65 0.19 -17.65
N ALA A 39 21.82 0.31 -17.03
CA ALA A 39 21.93 0.88 -15.71
C ALA A 39 21.36 2.31 -15.68
N LEU A 40 20.85 2.68 -14.51
CA LEU A 40 20.44 4.06 -14.27
C LEU A 40 21.67 4.97 -14.36
N ASP A 41 21.52 6.11 -15.03
CA ASP A 41 22.53 7.17 -15.11
C ASP A 41 23.08 7.54 -13.72
N ASP A 42 24.38 7.83 -13.66
CA ASP A 42 25.09 8.06 -12.42
C ASP A 42 24.56 9.29 -11.66
N ALA A 43 24.21 10.37 -12.36
CA ALA A 43 23.66 11.57 -11.74
C ALA A 43 22.24 11.30 -11.21
N ALA A 44 21.42 10.58 -11.97
CA ALA A 44 20.11 10.14 -11.48
C ALA A 44 20.25 9.20 -10.26
N ARG A 45 21.27 8.33 -10.24
CA ARG A 45 21.53 7.41 -9.14
C ARG A 45 21.96 8.14 -7.88
N GLU A 46 22.81 9.16 -7.97
CA GLU A 46 23.22 9.98 -6.83
C GLU A 46 22.04 10.72 -6.20
N ILE A 47 21.09 11.18 -7.02
CA ILE A 47 19.86 11.84 -6.54
C ILE A 47 18.88 10.83 -5.92
N LEU A 48 18.67 9.69 -6.57
CA LEU A 48 17.64 8.73 -6.16
C LEU A 48 18.06 7.84 -4.99
N LYS A 49 19.36 7.59 -4.82
CA LYS A 49 19.85 6.72 -3.75
C LYS A 49 19.43 7.17 -2.34
N PRO A 50 19.64 8.43 -1.90
CA PRO A 50 19.20 8.85 -0.57
C PRO A 50 17.67 8.75 -0.42
N ILE A 51 16.89 9.08 -1.46
CA ILE A 51 15.42 8.94 -1.44
C ILE A 51 15.02 7.48 -1.26
N TYR A 52 15.66 6.57 -1.98
CA TYR A 52 15.42 5.14 -1.85
C TYR A 52 15.76 4.65 -0.45
N ASP A 53 16.93 5.03 0.08
CA ASP A 53 17.39 4.61 1.40
C ASP A 53 16.43 5.12 2.50
N ASP A 54 15.96 6.37 2.40
CA ASP A 54 14.97 6.95 3.32
C ASP A 54 13.60 6.23 3.23
N LEU A 55 13.13 5.92 2.02
CA LEU A 55 11.85 5.23 1.80
C LEU A 55 11.89 3.73 2.14
N THR A 56 13.07 3.16 2.28
CA THR A 56 13.28 1.75 2.65
C THR A 56 13.85 1.59 4.06
N ALA A 57 13.88 2.65 4.85
CA ALA A 57 14.28 2.60 6.25
C ALA A 57 13.41 1.60 7.03
N TYR A 58 14.05 0.75 7.83
CA TYR A 58 13.39 -0.36 8.53
C TYR A 58 12.25 0.10 9.45
N ASP A 59 12.43 1.23 10.13
CA ASP A 59 11.44 1.84 11.02
C ASP A 59 10.20 2.35 10.26
N LEU A 60 10.38 2.76 8.99
CA LEU A 60 9.28 3.09 8.10
C LEU A 60 8.56 1.82 7.61
N LEU A 61 9.32 0.80 7.20
CA LEU A 61 8.78 -0.49 6.76
C LEU A 61 8.00 -1.23 7.85
N GLU A 62 8.47 -1.18 9.09
CA GLU A 62 7.80 -1.80 10.24
C GLU A 62 6.40 -1.21 10.48
N ARG A 63 6.22 0.10 10.24
CA ARG A 63 4.89 0.74 10.33
C ARG A 63 3.91 0.22 9.29
N TYR A 64 4.40 -0.13 8.09
CA TYR A 64 3.56 -0.68 7.02
C TYR A 64 3.14 -2.13 7.26
N LEU A 65 3.94 -2.93 7.97
CA LEU A 65 3.57 -4.30 8.34
C LEU A 65 2.33 -4.36 9.25
N GLY A 66 2.03 -3.28 9.96
CA GLY A 66 0.84 -3.16 10.81
C GLY A 66 -0.47 -2.84 10.07
N SER A 67 -0.50 -2.87 8.73
CA SER A 67 -1.63 -2.37 7.92
C SER A 67 -1.99 -0.89 8.16
N ASN A 68 -1.07 -0.10 8.74
CA ASN A 68 -1.28 1.34 8.86
C ASN A 68 -1.10 1.97 7.47
N THR A 69 -2.20 2.51 6.93
CA THR A 69 -2.15 3.17 5.64
C THR A 69 -1.28 4.43 5.72
N GLN A 70 -0.45 4.67 4.71
CA GLN A 70 0.39 5.86 4.60
C GLN A 70 -0.43 7.17 4.60
N ASN A 71 -1.74 7.06 4.38
CA ASN A 71 -2.70 8.16 4.37
C ASN A 71 -3.99 7.79 5.13
N ASN A 72 -3.89 7.70 6.47
CA ASN A 72 -5.05 7.44 7.33
C ASN A 72 -6.18 8.44 7.10
N ASP A 73 -5.85 9.70 6.81
CA ASP A 73 -6.84 10.74 6.54
C ASP A 73 -7.59 10.49 5.24
N GLU A 74 -6.91 10.11 4.15
CA GLU A 74 -7.57 9.78 2.88
C GLU A 74 -8.34 8.46 2.96
N SER A 75 -7.82 7.46 3.66
CA SER A 75 -8.50 6.19 3.90
C SER A 75 -9.79 6.40 4.71
N PHE A 76 -9.73 7.18 5.79
CA PHE A 76 -10.90 7.56 6.58
C PHE A 76 -11.91 8.37 5.74
N ASN A 77 -11.42 9.38 5.01
CA ASN A 77 -12.25 10.20 4.15
C ASN A 77 -12.95 9.35 3.09
N SER A 78 -12.28 8.35 2.51
CA SER A 78 -12.88 7.41 1.57
C SER A 78 -14.11 6.71 2.18
N CYS A 79 -14.03 6.24 3.43
CA CYS A 79 -15.16 5.66 4.14
C CYS A 79 -16.33 6.64 4.32
N VAL A 80 -16.05 7.91 4.61
CA VAL A 80 -17.09 8.95 4.72
C VAL A 80 -17.77 9.18 3.36
N TRP A 81 -16.99 9.30 2.30
CA TRP A 81 -17.51 9.60 0.95
C TRP A 81 -18.21 8.43 0.28
N GLN A 82 -17.95 7.19 0.71
CA GLN A 82 -18.75 6.04 0.33
C GLN A 82 -20.20 6.12 0.85
N LEU A 83 -20.41 6.80 1.98
CA LEU A 83 -21.73 6.94 2.62
C LEU A 83 -22.41 8.27 2.29
N ALA A 84 -21.63 9.33 2.11
CA ALA A 84 -22.11 10.67 1.74
C ALA A 84 -21.28 11.20 0.56
N PRO A 85 -21.61 10.85 -0.70
CA PRO A 85 -20.79 11.20 -1.84
C PRO A 85 -20.55 12.72 -1.98
N LYS A 86 -19.31 13.13 -2.26
CA LYS A 86 -18.93 14.55 -2.38
C LYS A 86 -19.69 15.33 -3.45
N HIS A 87 -20.19 14.63 -4.47
CA HIS A 87 -20.90 15.22 -5.61
C HIS A 87 -22.41 15.37 -5.37
N GLU A 88 -22.91 14.90 -4.23
CA GLU A 88 -24.31 15.02 -3.84
C GLU A 88 -24.46 16.01 -2.67
N PHE A 89 -25.58 16.73 -2.65
CA PHE A 89 -25.90 17.59 -1.53
C PHE A 89 -26.40 16.76 -0.34
N ALA A 90 -25.57 16.66 0.69
CA ALA A 90 -25.93 16.04 1.96
C ALA A 90 -26.11 17.10 3.06
N GLY A 91 -27.27 17.12 3.72
CA GLY A 91 -27.47 17.96 4.90
C GLY A 91 -26.57 17.52 6.06
N LYS A 92 -26.25 18.44 6.98
CA LYS A 92 -25.34 18.20 8.13
C LYS A 92 -25.60 16.87 8.85
N LYS A 93 -26.87 16.55 9.13
CA LYS A 93 -27.24 15.31 9.83
C LYS A 93 -26.81 14.03 9.09
N ILE A 94 -26.88 14.03 7.77
CA ILE A 94 -26.47 12.88 6.93
C ILE A 94 -24.95 12.74 7.00
N VAL A 95 -24.22 13.86 6.87
CA VAL A 95 -22.75 13.86 6.98
C VAL A 95 -22.29 13.43 8.37
N ASP A 96 -22.95 13.89 9.44
CA ASP A 96 -22.65 13.46 10.82
C ASP A 96 -22.82 11.94 10.96
N VAL A 97 -23.94 11.37 10.48
CA VAL A 97 -24.20 9.91 10.53
C VAL A 97 -23.19 9.13 9.70
N ALA A 98 -22.88 9.60 8.48
CA ALA A 98 -21.85 9.00 7.63
C ALA A 98 -20.48 9.01 8.33
N THR A 99 -20.13 10.10 9.00
CA THR A 99 -18.89 10.22 9.78
C THR A 99 -18.85 9.21 10.93
N TYR A 100 -19.91 9.08 11.72
CA TYR A 100 -19.96 8.09 12.79
C TYR A 100 -19.86 6.64 12.28
N CYS A 101 -20.54 6.32 11.18
CA CYS A 101 -20.44 5.00 10.54
C CYS A 101 -19.03 4.75 9.98
N ALA A 102 -18.39 5.76 9.40
CA ALA A 102 -17.01 5.68 8.93
C ALA A 102 -16.03 5.41 10.07
N VAL A 103 -16.18 6.09 11.22
CA VAL A 103 -15.36 5.83 12.43
C VAL A 103 -15.50 4.38 12.89
N CYS A 104 -16.72 3.84 12.94
CA CYS A 104 -16.96 2.45 13.28
C CYS A 104 -16.27 1.49 12.31
N THR A 105 -16.41 1.75 11.01
CA THR A 105 -15.90 0.85 9.95
C THR A 105 -14.38 0.91 9.86
N PHE A 106 -13.80 2.10 10.01
CA PHE A 106 -12.36 2.33 9.95
C PHE A 106 -11.62 1.66 11.12
N ASN A 107 -12.20 1.70 12.33
CA ASN A 107 -11.54 1.17 13.53
C ASN A 107 -11.88 -0.29 13.85
N GLU A 108 -13.12 -0.73 13.63
CA GLU A 108 -13.61 -2.05 14.06
C GLU A 108 -14.30 -2.85 12.93
N GLY A 109 -14.28 -2.34 11.69
CA GLY A 109 -15.03 -2.91 10.58
C GLY A 109 -16.55 -2.88 10.80
N PHE A 110 -17.28 -3.72 10.06
CA PHE A 110 -18.74 -3.76 10.12
C PHE A 110 -19.31 -4.30 11.45
N THR A 111 -18.48 -4.92 12.30
CA THR A 111 -18.89 -5.47 13.59
C THR A 111 -19.50 -4.41 14.50
N ALA A 112 -18.93 -3.20 14.54
CA ALA A 112 -19.47 -2.09 15.32
C ALA A 112 -20.85 -1.63 14.81
N ILE A 113 -21.04 -1.58 13.49
CA ILE A 113 -22.33 -1.20 12.87
C ILE A 113 -23.40 -2.25 13.20
N LEU A 114 -23.08 -3.54 13.11
CA LEU A 114 -24.00 -4.63 13.44
C LEU A 114 -24.48 -4.55 14.91
N LYS A 115 -23.61 -4.19 15.85
CA LYS A 115 -23.99 -3.97 17.25
C LYS A 115 -25.00 -2.82 17.39
N VAL A 116 -24.77 -1.69 16.72
CA VAL A 116 -25.69 -0.53 16.74
C VAL A 116 -27.04 -0.89 16.14
N MET A 117 -27.06 -1.62 15.02
CA MET A 117 -28.30 -2.08 14.38
C MET A 117 -29.09 -3.04 15.28
N ASN A 118 -28.40 -3.95 15.98
CA ASN A 118 -29.02 -4.90 16.89
C ASN A 118 -29.61 -4.24 18.15
N ILE A 119 -29.01 -3.13 18.62
CA ILE A 119 -29.57 -2.34 19.73
C ILE A 119 -30.87 -1.65 19.29
N LYS A 120 -30.92 -1.08 18.07
CA LYS A 120 -32.13 -0.45 17.55
C LYS A 120 -33.26 -1.45 17.28
N ALA A 121 -32.94 -2.67 16.82
CA ALA A 121 -33.93 -3.72 16.58
C ALA A 121 -34.64 -4.20 17.86
N ARG A 122 -34.03 -4.00 19.05
CA ARG A 122 -34.61 -4.38 20.36
C ARG A 122 -35.37 -3.25 21.05
N ALA A 123 -35.35 -2.05 20.48
CA ALA A 123 -36.04 -0.87 21.02
C ALA A 123 -37.46 -0.69 20.44
N HIS A 124 -37.90 -1.64 19.60
CA HIS A 124 -39.25 -1.78 19.06
C HIS A 124 -39.85 -3.10 19.53
#